data_AF-A0AAN7RAP4-F1
#
_entry.id   AF-A0AAN7RAP4-F1
#
_cell.length_a   1.000
_cell.length_b   1.000
_cell.length_c   1.000
_cell.angle_alpha   90.00
_cell.angle_beta   90.00
_cell.angle_gamma   90.00
#
_symmetry.space_group_name_H-M   'P 1'
#
loop_
_entity.id
_entity.type
_entity.pdbx_description
1 polymer ?
#
loop_
_entity_poly.entity_id
_entity_poly.type
_entity_poly.pdbx_seq_one_letter_code
_entity_poly.pdbx_strand_id
1 'polypeptide(L)'
;MDLQAAREAALLLAQKEMAKSKAALEEAGIARRIANLESQKRRNAEMKALKDAQEKQKIMSSIGQPNVQYRKYSIKEIEAATDFFSQSRKIGEGGYGPVYKGYLDHTPVAIKILRPDAAQGRSQFQQEVNSVVETVKVHCSMYLPVTSCRWKSLVA
;
A
#
# COMPACT_ATOMS: atom_id res chain seq x y z
N MET A 1 52.18 -64.46 21.47
CA MET A 1 51.48 -63.21 21.12
C MET A 1 50.21 -63.15 21.96
N ASP A 2 50.13 -62.14 22.81
CA ASP A 2 49.33 -62.14 24.04
C ASP A 2 47.83 -61.96 23.80
N LEU A 3 47.04 -62.92 24.30
CA LEU A 3 45.58 -62.93 24.28
C LEU A 3 44.97 -61.69 24.97
N GLN A 4 45.69 -61.09 25.91
CA GLN A 4 45.28 -59.88 26.62
C GLN A 4 45.29 -58.65 25.71
N ALA A 5 46.34 -58.45 24.91
CA ALA A 5 46.44 -57.33 23.98
C ALA A 5 45.31 -57.35 22.93
N ALA A 6 44.93 -58.55 22.46
CA ALA A 6 43.81 -58.70 21.53
C ALA A 6 42.46 -58.34 22.17
N ARG A 7 42.26 -58.67 23.46
CA ARG A 7 41.04 -58.32 24.21
C ARG A 7 40.94 -56.82 24.47
N GLU A 8 42.04 -56.18 24.86
CA GLU A 8 42.10 -54.74 25.09
C GLU A 8 41.87 -53.94 23.81
N ALA A 9 42.46 -54.37 22.68
CA ALA A 9 42.22 -53.75 21.37
C ALA A 9 40.75 -53.85 20.93
N ALA A 10 40.11 -55.00 21.16
CA ALA A 10 38.68 -55.18 20.86
C ALA A 10 37.78 -54.28 21.73
N LEU A 11 38.10 -54.14 23.02
CA LEU A 11 37.41 -53.22 23.93
C LEU A 11 37.55 -51.75 23.50
N LEU A 12 38.77 -51.32 23.13
CA LEU A 12 39.01 -49.96 22.65
C LEU A 12 38.27 -49.67 21.34
N LEU A 13 38.23 -50.63 20.42
CA LEU A 13 37.48 -50.49 19.18
C LEU A 13 35.98 -50.38 19.45
N ALA A 14 35.42 -51.25 20.30
CA ALA A 14 34.01 -51.19 20.69
C ALA A 14 33.65 -49.88 21.38
N GLN A 15 34.50 -49.38 22.29
CA GLN A 15 34.32 -48.09 22.94
C GLN A 15 34.36 -46.92 21.96
N LYS A 16 35.29 -46.96 20.99
CA LYS A 16 35.41 -45.94 19.95
C LYS A 16 34.18 -45.93 19.03
N GLU A 17 33.67 -47.09 18.65
CA GLU A 17 32.46 -47.20 17.84
C GLU A 17 31.21 -46.76 18.63
N MET A 18 31.09 -47.13 19.91
CA MET A 18 30.03 -46.61 20.79
C MET A 18 30.10 -45.09 20.95
N ALA A 19 31.29 -44.51 21.10
CA ALA A 19 31.46 -43.07 21.21
C ALA A 19 31.04 -42.34 19.92
N LYS A 20 31.42 -42.86 18.75
CA LYS A 20 30.96 -42.32 17.46
C LYS A 20 29.45 -42.41 17.31
N SER A 21 28.85 -43.55 17.66
CA SER A 21 27.40 -43.73 17.58
C SER A 21 26.64 -42.79 18.52
N LYS A 22 27.17 -42.55 19.74
CA LYS A 22 26.58 -41.63 20.69
C LYS A 22 26.66 -40.18 20.20
N ALA A 23 27.80 -39.77 19.66
CA ALA A 23 27.98 -38.44 19.07
C ALA A 23 27.00 -38.20 17.91
N ALA A 24 26.84 -39.18 17.01
CA ALA A 24 25.90 -39.09 15.90
C ALA A 24 24.44 -38.95 16.36
N LEU A 25 24.04 -39.62 17.46
CA LEU A 25 22.69 -39.50 18.03
C LEU A 25 22.45 -38.13 18.68
N GLU A 26 23.45 -37.58 19.38
CA GLU A 26 23.36 -36.25 19.97
C GLU A 26 23.28 -35.17 18.88
N GLU A 27 24.10 -35.27 17.83
CA GLU A 27 24.05 -34.38 16.66
C GLU A 27 22.71 -34.44 15.93
N ALA A 28 22.17 -35.63 15.69
CA ALA A 28 20.84 -35.80 15.10
C ALA A 28 19.74 -35.20 15.99
N GLY A 29 19.88 -35.32 17.32
CA GLY A 29 18.99 -34.70 18.29
C GLY A 29 19.02 -33.17 18.23
N ILE A 30 20.21 -32.58 18.16
CA ILE A 30 20.44 -31.14 18.04
C ILE A 30 19.88 -30.62 16.71
N ALA A 31 20.20 -31.27 15.59
CA ALA A 31 19.72 -30.89 14.26
C ALA A 31 18.18 -30.91 14.20
N ARG A 32 17.54 -31.92 14.79
CA ARG A 32 16.07 -31.99 14.87
C ARG A 32 15.47 -30.86 15.72
N ARG A 33 16.15 -30.48 16.81
CA ARG A 33 15.73 -29.37 17.68
C ARG A 33 15.81 -28.03 16.94
N ILE A 34 16.91 -27.79 16.22
CA ILE A 34 17.13 -26.58 15.41
C ILE A 34 16.07 -26.49 14.31
N ALA A 35 15.86 -27.56 13.54
CA ALA A 35 14.86 -27.58 12.47
C ALA A 35 13.44 -27.27 12.98
N ASN A 36 13.06 -27.80 14.15
CA ASN A 36 11.75 -27.52 14.75
C ASN A 36 11.62 -26.06 15.21
N LEU A 37 12.67 -25.50 15.81
CA LEU A 37 12.71 -24.09 16.22
C LEU A 37 12.65 -23.14 15.01
N GLU A 38 13.35 -23.46 13.93
CA GLU A 38 13.26 -22.69 12.68
C GLU A 38 11.86 -22.77 12.06
N SER A 39 11.27 -23.97 12.02
CA SER A 39 9.90 -24.17 11.54
C SER A 39 8.88 -23.39 12.37
N GLN A 40 9.02 -23.40 13.70
CA GLN A 40 8.17 -22.60 14.58
C GLN A 40 8.39 -21.09 14.37
N LYS A 41 9.63 -20.63 14.23
CA LYS A 41 9.93 -19.21 13.96
C LYS A 41 9.33 -18.74 12.64
N ARG A 42 9.42 -19.56 11.57
CA ARG A 42 8.79 -19.26 10.28
C ARG A 42 7.28 -19.11 10.40
N ARG A 43 6.61 -20.09 11.02
CA ARG A 43 5.15 -20.04 11.26
C ARG A 43 4.73 -18.85 12.12
N ASN A 44 5.51 -18.51 13.14
CA ASN A 44 5.22 -17.36 13.99
C ASN A 44 5.40 -16.02 13.24
N ALA A 45 6.42 -15.92 12.39
CA ALA A 45 6.62 -14.74 11.54
C ALA A 45 5.49 -14.58 10.51
N GLU A 46 5.05 -15.68 9.88
CA GLU A 46 3.91 -15.71 8.95
C GLU A 46 2.60 -15.33 9.66
N MET A 47 2.32 -15.90 10.83
CA MET A 47 1.13 -15.56 11.62
C MET A 47 1.15 -14.10 12.09
N LYS A 48 2.32 -13.58 12.48
CA LYS A 48 2.48 -12.16 12.84
C LYS A 48 2.24 -11.27 11.63
N ALA A 49 2.83 -11.58 10.47
CA ALA A 49 2.61 -10.82 9.25
C ALA A 49 1.13 -10.81 8.82
N LEU A 50 0.45 -11.96 8.94
CA LEU A 50 -0.98 -12.05 8.66
C LEU A 50 -1.82 -11.22 9.64
N LYS A 51 -1.51 -11.26 10.94
CA LYS A 51 -2.19 -10.44 11.96
C LYS A 51 -1.93 -8.95 11.74
N ASP A 52 -0.70 -8.54 11.46
CA ASP A 52 -0.35 -7.15 11.17
C ASP A 52 -1.07 -6.66 9.90
N ALA A 53 -1.20 -7.50 8.87
CA ALA A 53 -1.95 -7.21 7.66
C ALA A 53 -3.47 -7.10 7.92
N GLN A 54 -4.03 -8.01 8.73
CA GLN A 54 -5.43 -7.98 9.15
C GLN A 54 -5.74 -6.76 10.01
N GLU A 55 -4.86 -6.40 10.94
CA GLU A 55 -5.00 -5.21 11.78
C GLU A 55 -4.92 -3.95 10.92
N LYS A 56 -3.99 -3.88 9.96
CA LYS A 56 -3.92 -2.79 8.97
C LYS A 56 -5.20 -2.70 8.13
N GLN A 57 -5.75 -3.84 7.70
CA GLN A 57 -7.01 -3.89 6.96
C GLN A 57 -8.19 -3.45 7.83
N LYS A 58 -8.23 -3.85 9.10
CA LYS A 58 -9.26 -3.48 10.07
C LYS A 58 -9.19 -2.00 10.44
N ILE A 59 -7.99 -1.44 10.60
CA ILE A 59 -7.80 0.01 10.77
C ILE A 59 -8.21 0.74 9.49
N MET A 60 -7.86 0.24 8.30
CA MET A 60 -8.27 0.81 7.01
C MET A 60 -9.77 0.68 6.72
N SER A 61 -10.46 -0.29 7.32
CA SER A 61 -11.92 -0.43 7.21
C SER A 61 -12.68 0.35 8.28
N SER A 62 -12.08 0.51 9.47
CA SER A 62 -12.68 1.25 10.61
C SER A 62 -12.43 2.75 10.51
N ILE A 63 -11.26 3.15 9.99
CA ILE A 63 -11.09 4.41 9.28
C ILE A 63 -11.68 4.17 7.90
N GLY A 64 -13.01 4.04 7.81
CA GLY A 64 -13.68 4.26 6.54
C GLY A 64 -13.05 5.52 5.95
N GLN A 65 -12.69 5.46 4.66
CA GLN A 65 -12.19 6.64 3.93
C GLN A 65 -12.91 7.86 4.51
N PRO A 66 -12.21 8.95 4.89
CA PRO A 66 -12.93 10.13 5.33
C PRO A 66 -14.02 10.31 4.29
N ASN A 67 -15.28 10.19 4.73
CA ASN A 67 -16.44 10.21 3.84
C ASN A 67 -16.51 11.67 3.38
N VAL A 68 -15.56 12.06 2.54
CA VAL A 68 -15.55 13.29 1.80
C VAL A 68 -16.64 13.02 0.79
N GLN A 69 -17.87 13.30 1.23
CA GLN A 69 -19.02 13.27 0.35
C GLN A 69 -18.76 14.31 -0.72
N TYR A 70 -18.27 13.84 -1.86
CA TYR A 70 -18.05 14.70 -2.99
C TYR A 70 -19.40 15.05 -3.61
N ARG A 71 -19.64 16.33 -3.82
CA ARG A 71 -20.87 16.79 -4.45
C ARG A 71 -20.77 16.51 -5.94
N LYS A 72 -21.71 15.73 -6.45
CA LYS A 72 -21.85 15.48 -7.89
C LYS A 72 -22.54 16.68 -8.52
N TYR A 73 -21.97 17.20 -9.59
CA TYR A 73 -22.55 18.26 -10.40
C TYR A 73 -22.81 17.68 -11.80
N SER A 74 -23.95 18.04 -12.36
CA SER A 74 -24.29 17.72 -13.74
C SER A 74 -23.46 18.55 -14.73
N ILE A 75 -23.29 18.04 -15.95
CA ILE A 75 -22.60 18.77 -17.02
C ILE A 75 -23.24 20.16 -17.23
N LYS A 76 -24.57 20.26 -17.15
CA LYS A 76 -25.30 21.52 -17.28
C LYS A 76 -24.90 22.55 -16.21
N GLU A 77 -24.65 22.11 -14.98
CA GLU A 77 -24.17 22.99 -13.92
C GLU A 77 -22.74 23.46 -14.18
N ILE A 78 -21.88 22.59 -14.70
CA ILE A 78 -20.51 22.93 -15.10
C ILE A 78 -20.50 23.91 -16.27
N GLU A 79 -21.33 23.69 -17.28
CA GLU A 79 -21.53 24.59 -18.42
C GLU A 79 -21.99 25.96 -17.94
N ALA A 80 -23.05 26.02 -17.12
CA ALA A 80 -23.55 27.28 -16.57
C ALA A 80 -22.48 28.01 -15.72
N ALA A 81 -21.73 27.27 -14.89
CA ALA A 81 -20.69 27.84 -14.04
C ALA A 81 -19.52 28.42 -14.85
N THR A 82 -19.20 27.80 -15.99
CA THR A 82 -18.11 28.21 -16.90
C THR A 82 -18.57 29.11 -18.04
N ASP A 83 -19.85 29.53 -18.06
CA ASP A 83 -20.44 30.30 -19.16
C ASP A 83 -20.22 29.58 -20.50
N PHE A 84 -20.65 28.32 -20.55
CA PHE A 84 -20.49 27.41 -21.70
C PHE A 84 -19.03 27.29 -22.16
N PHE A 85 -18.11 27.16 -21.19
CA PHE A 85 -16.66 27.10 -21.45
C PHE A 85 -16.11 28.31 -22.20
N SER A 86 -16.70 29.49 -21.95
CA SER A 86 -16.26 30.75 -22.57
C SER A 86 -14.78 31.01 -22.32
N GLN A 87 -14.08 31.42 -23.39
CA GLN A 87 -12.66 31.72 -23.35
C GLN A 87 -12.33 32.84 -22.34
N SER A 88 -13.28 33.75 -22.06
CA SER A 88 -13.15 34.81 -21.05
C SER A 88 -12.97 34.26 -19.62
N ARG A 89 -13.41 33.02 -19.37
CA ARG A 89 -13.27 32.34 -18.08
C ARG A 89 -12.08 31.40 -18.02
N LYS A 90 -11.34 31.19 -19.11
CA LYS A 90 -10.16 30.33 -19.11
C LYS A 90 -9.05 30.98 -18.29
N ILE A 91 -8.59 30.29 -17.26
CA ILE A 91 -7.51 30.74 -16.37
C ILE A 91 -6.18 30.03 -16.65
N GLY A 92 -6.19 28.97 -17.45
CA GLY A 92 -4.97 28.29 -17.85
C GLY A 92 -5.21 27.10 -18.77
N GLU A 93 -4.11 26.54 -19.25
CA GLU A 93 -4.08 25.29 -20.00
C GLU A 93 -2.82 24.51 -19.62
N GLY A 94 -2.93 23.19 -19.51
CA GLY A 94 -1.78 22.32 -19.27
C GLY A 94 -1.94 21.01 -20.03
N GLY A 95 -1.03 20.05 -19.82
CA GLY A 95 -1.03 18.77 -20.54
C GLY A 95 -2.34 17.98 -20.47
N TYR A 96 -3.12 18.18 -19.39
CA TYR A 96 -4.42 17.52 -19.18
C TYR A 96 -5.63 18.27 -19.74
N GLY A 97 -5.45 19.49 -20.29
CA GLY A 97 -6.54 20.28 -20.88
C GLY A 97 -6.71 21.69 -20.29
N PRO A 98 -7.77 22.42 -20.67
CA PRO A 98 -8.03 23.77 -20.19
C PRO A 98 -8.58 23.82 -18.74
N VAL A 99 -8.33 24.92 -18.05
CA VAL A 99 -8.86 25.24 -16.72
C VAL A 99 -9.70 26.51 -16.82
N TYR A 100 -10.92 26.48 -16.30
CA TYR A 100 -11.87 27.60 -16.31
C TYR A 100 -12.18 28.07 -14.89
N LYS A 101 -12.38 29.37 -14.71
CA LYS A 101 -13.02 29.94 -13.52
C LYS A 101 -14.52 29.68 -13.59
N GLY A 102 -15.10 29.20 -12.50
CA GLY A 102 -16.54 29.06 -12.36
C GLY A 102 -17.05 29.41 -10.96
N TYR A 103 -18.37 29.41 -10.83
CA TYR A 103 -19.06 29.52 -9.55
C TYR A 103 -20.08 28.38 -9.44
N LEU A 104 -19.92 27.53 -8.43
CA LEU A 104 -20.84 26.44 -8.10
C LEU A 104 -21.30 26.64 -6.66
N ASP A 105 -22.61 26.60 -6.39
CA ASP A 105 -23.18 26.84 -5.05
C ASP A 105 -22.60 28.11 -4.38
N HIS A 106 -22.53 29.20 -5.14
CA HIS A 106 -21.93 30.48 -4.69
C HIS A 106 -20.44 30.40 -4.27
N THR A 107 -19.77 29.29 -4.60
CA THR A 107 -18.36 29.06 -4.29
C THR A 107 -17.53 29.25 -5.55
N PRO A 108 -16.49 30.11 -5.55
CA PRO A 108 -15.55 30.22 -6.66
C PRO A 108 -14.73 28.92 -6.78
N VAL A 109 -14.70 28.37 -7.99
CA VAL A 109 -14.02 27.11 -8.32
C VAL A 109 -13.15 27.26 -9.57
N ALA A 110 -12.14 26.41 -9.69
CA ALA A 110 -11.36 26.23 -10.91
C ALA A 110 -11.73 24.87 -11.52
N ILE A 111 -12.30 24.85 -12.72
CA ILE A 111 -12.85 23.67 -13.40
C ILE A 111 -11.86 23.21 -14.47
N LYS A 112 -11.24 22.05 -14.25
CA LYS A 112 -10.35 21.40 -15.22
C LYS A 112 -11.17 20.48 -16.12
N ILE A 113 -11.05 20.68 -17.43
CA ILE A 113 -11.65 19.80 -18.44
C ILE A 113 -10.58 18.88 -19.00
N LEU A 114 -10.85 17.58 -19.00
CA LEU A 114 -9.94 16.57 -19.55
C LEU A 114 -10.16 16.38 -21.05
N ARG A 115 -9.07 16.32 -21.81
CA ARG A 115 -9.16 16.00 -23.24
C ARG A 115 -9.41 14.50 -23.44
N PRO A 116 -10.30 14.11 -24.38
CA PRO A 116 -10.66 12.71 -24.61
C PRO A 116 -9.52 11.85 -25.18
N ASP A 117 -8.53 12.48 -25.80
CA ASP A 117 -7.34 11.87 -26.43
C ASP A 117 -6.20 11.58 -25.46
N ALA A 118 -6.30 12.02 -24.20
CA ALA A 118 -5.29 11.78 -23.15
C ALA A 118 -5.33 10.34 -22.62
N ALA A 119 -5.24 9.34 -23.51
CA ALA A 119 -5.24 7.92 -23.18
C ALA A 119 -4.14 7.54 -22.16
N GLN A 120 -2.99 8.21 -22.22
CA GLN A 120 -1.89 8.06 -21.26
C GLN A 120 -2.15 8.80 -19.95
N GLY A 121 -2.94 9.89 -19.99
CA GLY A 121 -3.40 10.61 -18.81
C GLY A 121 -4.52 9.89 -18.08
N ARG A 122 -5.34 9.07 -18.75
CA ARG A 122 -6.44 8.31 -18.12
C ARG A 122 -5.95 7.31 -17.08
N SER A 123 -4.81 6.64 -17.25
CA SER A 123 -4.29 5.70 -16.24
C SER A 123 -3.59 6.37 -15.06
N GLN A 124 -2.81 7.43 -15.30
CA GLN A 124 -2.26 8.29 -14.24
C GLN A 124 -3.37 9.00 -13.46
N PHE A 125 -4.40 9.45 -14.17
CA PHE A 125 -5.62 9.98 -13.59
C PHE A 125 -6.37 8.88 -12.83
N GLN A 126 -6.55 7.67 -13.37
CA GLN A 126 -7.18 6.54 -12.64
C GLN A 126 -6.35 6.09 -11.43
N GLN A 127 -5.05 6.35 -11.36
CA GLN A 127 -4.29 6.21 -10.10
C GLN A 127 -4.58 7.36 -9.13
N GLU A 128 -4.69 8.59 -9.62
CA GLU A 128 -5.18 9.73 -8.84
C GLU A 128 -6.69 9.63 -8.50
N VAL A 129 -7.48 8.83 -9.22
CA VAL A 129 -8.96 8.72 -9.20
C VAL A 129 -9.47 7.38 -8.68
N ASN A 130 -8.69 6.31 -8.67
CA ASN A 130 -8.96 5.18 -7.76
C ASN A 130 -8.57 5.54 -6.32
N SER A 131 -7.84 6.65 -6.13
CA SER A 131 -7.74 7.43 -4.90
C SER A 131 -8.85 8.52 -4.79
N VAL A 132 -9.56 8.84 -5.89
CA VAL A 132 -10.55 9.94 -6.00
C VAL A 132 -11.64 9.57 -7.02
N VAL A 133 -12.56 8.67 -6.64
CA VAL A 133 -13.53 8.02 -7.53
C VAL A 133 -14.43 9.04 -8.22
N GLU A 134 -14.40 9.16 -9.54
CA GLU A 134 -15.45 9.80 -10.38
C GLU A 134 -16.10 11.04 -9.74
N THR A 135 -15.24 11.99 -9.38
CA THR A 135 -15.56 13.00 -8.38
C THR A 135 -15.04 14.36 -8.76
N VAL A 136 -15.99 15.26 -8.78
CA VAL A 136 -15.84 16.69 -8.78
C VAL A 136 -15.36 17.08 -7.35
N LYS A 137 -14.04 17.22 -7.15
CA LYS A 137 -13.41 17.50 -5.83
C LYS A 137 -13.89 18.85 -5.25
N VAL A 138 -14.66 18.84 -4.15
CA VAL A 138 -14.86 20.02 -3.28
C VAL A 138 -14.22 19.74 -1.92
N HIS A 139 -12.95 20.11 -1.75
CA HIS A 139 -12.28 19.97 -0.46
C HIS A 139 -12.65 21.15 0.46
N CYS A 140 -13.03 20.84 1.70
CA CYS A 140 -13.09 21.79 2.80
C CYS A 140 -12.46 21.14 4.04
N SER A 141 -11.15 21.31 4.25
CA SER A 141 -10.59 21.37 5.60
C SER A 141 -9.22 22.05 5.64
N MET A 142 -9.26 23.27 6.19
CA MET A 142 -8.38 23.84 7.21
C MET A 142 -6.89 23.45 7.20
N TYR A 143 -6.05 24.26 6.56
CA TYR A 143 -4.78 24.78 7.11
C TYR A 143 -4.41 26.08 6.36
N LEU A 144 -4.42 27.22 7.07
CA LEU A 144 -3.80 28.52 6.71
C LEU A 144 -2.45 28.60 7.45
N PRO A 145 -1.48 29.51 7.15
CA PRO A 145 -1.48 30.70 6.26
C PRO A 145 -0.43 30.57 5.13
N VAL A 146 -0.29 31.38 4.07
CA VAL A 146 -0.27 32.83 3.88
C VAL A 146 -0.42 33.09 2.36
N THR A 147 -1.01 34.22 2.01
CA THR A 147 -1.31 34.73 0.65
C THR A 147 -2.52 34.09 -0.05
N SER A 148 -3.45 34.98 -0.36
CA SER A 148 -4.80 34.75 -0.83
C SER A 148 -4.84 34.14 -2.23
N CYS A 149 -5.15 32.84 -2.35
CA CYS A 149 -5.74 32.25 -3.53
C CYS A 149 -6.77 31.20 -3.07
N ARG A 150 -8.03 31.62 -2.94
CA ARG A 150 -9.13 30.82 -2.37
C ARG A 150 -9.88 30.01 -3.44
N TRP A 151 -9.16 29.35 -4.34
CA TRP A 151 -9.75 28.59 -5.43
C TRP A 151 -9.82 27.11 -5.07
N LYS A 152 -11.03 26.56 -5.00
CA LYS A 152 -11.22 25.10 -4.89
C LYS A 152 -11.09 24.51 -6.29
N SER A 153 -10.13 23.61 -6.47
CA SER A 153 -9.92 22.93 -7.75
C SER A 153 -10.92 21.79 -7.93
N LEU A 154 -11.59 21.82 -9.08
CA LEU A 154 -12.64 20.94 -9.51
C LEU A 154 -12.20 20.23 -10.80
N VAL A 155 -12.36 18.92 -10.89
CA VAL A 155 -12.09 18.16 -12.13
C VAL A 155 -13.41 17.63 -12.64
N ALA A 156 -13.75 17.95 -13.90
CA ALA A 156 -14.95 17.52 -14.60
C ALA A 156 -14.60 16.59 -15.76
#